data_AF-A0A524FUE5-F1
#
_entry.id   AF-A0A524FUE5-F1
#
_cell.length_a   1.000
_cell.length_b   1.000
_cell.length_c   1.000
_cell.angle_alpha   90.00
_cell.angle_beta   90.00
_cell.angle_gamma   90.00
#
_symmetry.space_group_name_H-M   'P 1'
#
loop_
_entity.id
_entity.type
_entity.pdbx_description
1 polymer ?
#
loop_
_entity_poly.entity_id
_entity_poly.type
_entity_poly.pdbx_seq_one_letter_code
_entity_poly.pdbx_strand_id
1 'polypeptide(L)'
;MKENELNEIRQLIEIMQSGLVELFEQLRELRERLHIVTGLSSESTPSIIPLFSEIKTIVDKFENDSAIDTKENNSDDAVKLKPQTDSSVKHSSESETEQMPQASSTDELDGDHTDGTTTDAKVSRVLDPIAHELRTGEATADIILEYLQTAKEYLIDDEEHKKKVGRDMDIVLNFLKARGKRAIRTEERDNILKRIRRWKAHLVSYSGSPAK
;
A
#
# COMPACT_ATOMS: atom_id res chain seq x y z
N MET A 1 -42.50 -2.22 30.45
CA MET A 1 -42.28 -2.72 29.07
C MET A 1 -43.43 -3.64 28.74
N LYS A 2 -44.00 -3.50 27.54
CA LYS A 2 -45.12 -4.35 27.12
C LYS A 2 -44.56 -5.72 26.74
N GLU A 3 -45.29 -6.80 27.04
CA GLU A 3 -44.85 -8.17 26.71
C GLU A 3 -44.57 -8.36 25.21
N ASN A 4 -45.27 -7.62 24.34
CA ASN A 4 -45.01 -7.58 22.90
C ASN A 4 -43.62 -7.03 22.56
N GLU A 5 -43.17 -5.96 23.23
CA GLU A 5 -41.84 -5.37 23.02
C GLU A 5 -40.75 -6.36 23.45
N LEU A 6 -40.97 -7.09 24.54
CA LEU A 6 -40.07 -8.14 25.01
C LEU A 6 -39.98 -9.32 24.03
N ASN A 7 -41.09 -9.66 23.37
CA ASN A 7 -41.12 -10.74 22.38
C ASN A 7 -40.43 -10.34 21.07
N GLU A 8 -40.62 -9.10 20.61
CA GLU A 8 -39.92 -8.54 19.46
C GLU A 8 -38.40 -8.50 19.68
N ILE A 9 -37.96 -8.09 20.87
CA ILE A 9 -36.54 -8.10 21.23
C ILE A 9 -35.99 -9.54 21.22
N ARG A 10 -36.73 -10.52 21.74
CA ARG A 10 -36.31 -11.93 21.71
C ARG A 10 -36.18 -12.48 20.29
N GLN A 11 -37.17 -12.20 19.43
CA GLN A 11 -37.12 -12.60 18.02
C GLN A 11 -35.95 -11.95 17.29
N LEU A 12 -35.68 -10.67 17.54
CA LEU A 12 -34.52 -9.98 16.97
C LEU A 12 -33.21 -10.63 17.41
N ILE A 13 -33.09 -10.98 18.68
CA ILE A 13 -31.91 -11.68 19.21
C ILE A 13 -31.74 -13.05 18.55
N GLU A 14 -32.82 -13.82 18.38
CA GLU A 14 -32.76 -15.13 17.72
C GLU A 14 -32.30 -15.01 16.26
N ILE A 15 -32.83 -14.04 15.51
CA ILE A 15 -32.41 -13.76 14.12
C ILE A 15 -30.94 -13.36 14.06
N MET A 16 -30.50 -12.48 14.97
CA MET A 16 -29.10 -12.07 15.04
C MET A 16 -28.18 -13.23 15.38
N GLN A 17 -28.58 -14.10 16.32
CA GLN A 17 -27.80 -15.27 16.71
C GLN A 17 -27.70 -16.28 15.56
N SER A 18 -28.79 -16.56 14.83
CA SER A 18 -28.73 -17.42 13.66
C SER A 18 -27.85 -16.83 12.54
N GLY A 19 -27.95 -15.52 12.30
CA GLY A 19 -27.13 -14.85 11.29
C GLY A 19 -25.64 -14.85 11.63
N LEU A 20 -25.29 -14.67 12.91
CA LEU A 20 -23.90 -14.72 13.36
C LEU A 20 -23.30 -16.13 13.23
N VAL A 21 -24.09 -17.18 13.50
CA VAL A 21 -23.65 -18.56 13.32
C VAL A 21 -23.40 -18.86 11.85
N GLU A 22 -24.28 -18.41 10.95
CA GLU A 22 -24.11 -18.57 9.50
C GLU A 22 -22.85 -17.84 8.99
N LEU A 23 -22.62 -16.59 9.41
CA LEU A 23 -21.41 -15.85 9.06
C LEU A 23 -20.14 -16.52 9.58
N PHE A 24 -20.19 -17.07 10.79
CA PHE A 24 -19.06 -17.79 11.36
C PHE A 24 -18.74 -19.06 10.57
N GLU A 25 -19.77 -19.79 10.12
CA GLU A 25 -19.61 -20.96 9.26
C GLU A 25 -19.01 -20.57 7.90
N GLN A 26 -19.48 -19.49 7.28
CA GLN A 26 -18.93 -18.98 6.02
C GLN A 26 -17.46 -18.55 6.15
N LEU A 27 -17.09 -17.89 7.25
CA LEU A 27 -15.70 -17.51 7.52
C LEU A 27 -14.82 -18.73 7.79
N ARG A 28 -15.35 -19.75 8.49
CA ARG A 28 -14.66 -21.02 8.71
C ARG A 28 -14.40 -21.74 7.39
N GLU A 29 -15.42 -21.84 6.53
CA GLU A 29 -15.30 -22.46 5.21
C GLU A 29 -14.31 -21.69 4.32
N LEU A 30 -14.35 -20.35 4.32
CA LEU A 30 -13.40 -19.53 3.58
C LEU A 30 -11.96 -19.75 4.06
N ARG A 31 -11.76 -19.82 5.38
CA ARG A 31 -10.44 -20.10 5.97
C ARG A 31 -9.95 -21.48 5.58
N GLU A 32 -10.81 -22.49 5.60
CA GLU A 32 -10.47 -23.86 5.20
C GLU A 32 -10.08 -23.90 3.71
N ARG A 33 -10.87 -23.26 2.83
CA ARG A 33 -10.55 -23.14 1.40
C ARG A 33 -9.21 -22.42 1.17
N LEU A 34 -8.94 -21.32 1.90
CA LEU A 34 -7.65 -20.64 1.81
C LEU A 34 -6.51 -21.51 2.32
N HIS A 35 -6.71 -22.27 3.40
CA HIS A 35 -5.68 -23.15 3.94
C HIS A 35 -5.38 -24.34 3.00
N ILE A 36 -6.39 -24.85 2.29
CA ILE A 36 -6.24 -25.86 1.23
C ILE A 36 -5.50 -25.27 0.02
N VAL A 37 -5.81 -24.02 -0.37
CA VAL A 37 -5.08 -23.31 -1.44
C VAL A 37 -3.63 -23.05 -1.06
N THR A 38 -3.34 -22.81 0.22
CA THR A 38 -1.98 -22.54 0.71
C THR A 38 -1.16 -23.84 0.91
N GLY A 39 -1.82 -24.97 1.15
CA GLY A 39 -1.16 -26.28 1.34
C GLY A 39 -0.70 -26.97 0.05
N LEU A 40 -1.06 -26.45 -1.12
CA LEU A 40 -0.69 -27.01 -2.44
C LEU A 40 0.35 -26.16 -3.20
N SER A 41 0.84 -25.07 -2.62
CA SER A 41 1.77 -24.15 -3.28
C SER A 41 2.95 -23.78 -2.36
N SER A 42 3.77 -24.78 -2.02
CA SER A 42 5.19 -24.53 -1.83
C SER A 42 5.80 -24.33 -3.22
N GLU A 43 6.38 -23.16 -3.47
CA GLU A 43 6.93 -22.70 -4.78
C GLU A 43 5.94 -21.97 -5.71
N SER A 44 5.36 -20.86 -5.26
CA SER A 44 5.36 -19.62 -6.05
C SER A 44 4.76 -18.47 -5.24
N THR A 45 5.32 -17.29 -5.46
CA THR A 45 4.94 -15.98 -4.90
C THR A 45 3.44 -15.80 -4.66
N PRO A 46 3.00 -15.18 -3.55
CA PRO A 46 1.59 -14.91 -3.31
C PRO A 46 1.04 -13.95 -4.37
N SER A 47 0.28 -14.51 -5.32
CA SER A 47 -0.53 -13.74 -6.26
C SER A 47 -1.69 -13.13 -5.48
N ILE A 48 -1.53 -11.87 -5.09
CA ILE A 48 -2.60 -11.06 -4.51
C ILE A 48 -3.62 -10.81 -5.62
N ILE A 49 -4.66 -11.63 -5.67
CA ILE A 49 -5.82 -11.42 -6.53
C ILE A 49 -6.62 -10.25 -5.92
N PRO A 50 -6.83 -9.13 -6.63
CA PRO A 50 -7.65 -8.04 -6.12
C PRO A 50 -9.12 -8.47 -6.03
N LEU A 51 -9.65 -8.50 -4.81
CA LEU A 51 -11.02 -8.93 -4.46
C LEU A 51 -12.11 -7.91 -4.81
N PHE A 52 -11.80 -6.83 -5.52
CA PHE A 52 -12.75 -5.79 -5.87
C PHE A 52 -12.89 -5.68 -7.38
N SER A 53 -13.82 -6.46 -7.91
CA SER A 53 -14.33 -6.32 -9.28
C SER A 53 -15.02 -4.98 -9.44
N GLU A 54 -14.67 -4.27 -10.50
CA GLU A 54 -15.28 -3.02 -10.98
C GLU A 54 -16.81 -3.16 -11.10
N ILE A 55 -17.56 -2.38 -10.33
CA ILE A 55 -19.03 -2.26 -10.46
C ILE A 55 -19.30 -1.51 -11.76
N LYS A 56 -19.70 -2.22 -12.82
CA LYS A 56 -20.32 -1.60 -14.00
C LYS A 56 -21.64 -0.99 -13.58
N THR A 57 -21.68 0.34 -13.44
CA THR A 57 -22.93 1.09 -13.40
C THR A 57 -23.65 0.88 -14.74
N ILE A 58 -24.71 0.08 -14.72
CA ILE A 58 -25.72 0.06 -15.77
C ILE A 58 -26.46 1.39 -15.62
N VAL A 59 -25.97 2.41 -16.32
CA VAL A 59 -26.75 3.62 -16.56
C VAL A 59 -27.82 3.23 -17.57
N ASP A 60 -29.06 3.31 -17.11
CA ASP A 60 -30.29 3.18 -17.89
C ASP A 60 -30.15 3.87 -19.24
N LYS A 61 -30.14 3.07 -20.30
CA LYS A 61 -30.30 3.52 -21.68
C LYS A 61 -31.57 2.90 -22.23
N PHE A 62 -32.70 3.41 -21.75
CA PHE A 62 -33.98 3.34 -22.44
C PHE A 62 -34.68 4.69 -22.28
N GLU A 63 -34.58 5.53 -23.31
CA GLU A 63 -35.74 6.25 -23.84
C GLU A 63 -35.48 6.65 -25.29
N ASN A 64 -36.52 6.43 -26.09
CA ASN A 64 -36.59 6.47 -27.54
C ASN A 64 -36.68 7.89 -28.11
N ASP A 65 -36.22 8.00 -29.36
CA ASP A 65 -36.75 8.80 -30.49
C ASP A 65 -37.38 10.18 -30.26
N SER A 66 -36.72 11.21 -30.81
CA SER A 66 -37.32 11.96 -31.92
C SER A 66 -36.30 12.83 -32.66
N ALA A 67 -36.38 12.74 -33.98
CA ALA A 67 -35.69 13.55 -34.97
C ALA A 67 -35.99 15.05 -34.83
N ILE A 68 -35.07 15.91 -35.29
CA ILE A 68 -35.35 16.98 -36.26
C ILE A 68 -34.03 17.47 -36.87
N ASP A 69 -34.08 17.51 -38.20
CA ASP A 69 -33.16 17.99 -39.22
C ASP A 69 -33.14 19.53 -39.26
N THR A 70 -31.97 20.18 -39.39
CA THR A 70 -31.89 21.54 -39.96
C THR A 70 -30.50 21.81 -40.58
N LYS A 71 -30.55 22.15 -41.87
CA LYS A 71 -29.47 22.41 -42.82
C LYS A 71 -28.83 23.82 -42.74
N GLU A 72 -27.56 23.84 -43.15
CA GLU A 72 -26.85 24.73 -44.11
C GLU A 72 -26.72 26.26 -43.94
N ASN A 73 -25.53 26.71 -44.44
CA ASN A 73 -25.15 28.00 -45.06
C ASN A 73 -24.50 29.07 -44.16
N ASN A 74 -23.40 29.75 -44.52
CA ASN A 74 -22.49 29.67 -45.68
C ASN A 74 -21.24 30.57 -45.46
N SER A 75 -20.22 30.35 -46.32
CA SER A 75 -19.20 31.31 -46.82
C SER A 75 -18.01 31.67 -45.93
N ASP A 76 -16.79 31.91 -46.45
CA ASP A 76 -16.00 31.53 -47.63
C ASP A 76 -14.72 32.38 -47.46
N ASP A 77 -13.51 31.81 -47.49
CA ASP A 77 -12.36 32.49 -48.10
C ASP A 77 -11.24 31.50 -48.49
N ALA A 78 -10.69 31.74 -49.67
CA ALA A 78 -9.76 30.92 -50.44
C ALA A 78 -8.29 31.19 -50.01
N VAL A 79 -7.20 30.53 -50.43
CA VAL A 79 -6.81 29.92 -51.72
C VAL A 79 -5.57 28.99 -51.51
N LYS A 80 -5.43 27.96 -52.37
CA LYS A 80 -4.22 27.56 -53.15
C LYS A 80 -3.21 26.47 -52.69
N LEU A 81 -3.32 25.32 -53.37
CA LEU A 81 -2.31 24.48 -54.10
C LEU A 81 -1.04 23.87 -53.42
N LYS A 82 -1.07 22.52 -53.35
CA LYS A 82 -0.07 21.40 -53.39
C LYS A 82 1.30 21.62 -54.14
N PRO A 83 2.23 20.61 -54.26
CA PRO A 83 2.90 19.64 -53.34
C PRO A 83 4.45 19.46 -53.64
N GLN A 84 5.12 18.39 -53.14
CA GLN A 84 6.50 17.85 -53.42
C GLN A 84 7.67 18.40 -52.57
N THR A 85 8.77 17.71 -52.21
CA THR A 85 9.33 16.33 -52.24
C THR A 85 10.64 16.32 -51.40
N ASP A 86 10.99 15.16 -50.82
CA ASP A 86 12.32 14.57 -50.57
C ASP A 86 13.50 15.33 -49.91
N SER A 87 13.99 14.76 -48.80
CA SER A 87 15.34 14.16 -48.61
C SER A 87 15.68 14.10 -47.11
N SER A 88 15.80 12.91 -46.50
CA SER A 88 17.00 12.03 -46.48
C SER A 88 18.12 12.56 -45.57
N VAL A 89 18.34 11.90 -44.42
CA VAL A 89 19.68 11.42 -43.97
C VAL A 89 19.50 10.17 -43.09
N LYS A 90 20.36 9.19 -43.36
CA LYS A 90 20.48 7.83 -42.86
C LYS A 90 21.68 7.68 -41.90
N HIS A 91 21.52 6.76 -40.96
CA HIS A 91 22.46 5.71 -40.50
C HIS A 91 23.72 5.94 -39.63
N SER A 92 23.87 4.89 -38.78
CA SER A 92 25.06 4.17 -38.29
C SER A 92 25.48 4.51 -36.86
N SER A 93 25.42 3.60 -35.87
CA SER A 93 25.91 2.20 -35.71
C SER A 93 27.31 2.15 -35.10
N GLU A 94 27.42 1.43 -33.98
CA GLU A 94 28.54 0.65 -33.40
C GLU A 94 28.25 0.53 -31.89
N SER A 95 28.59 -0.49 -31.10
CA SER A 95 29.04 -1.88 -31.22
C SER A 95 29.54 -2.20 -29.81
N GLU A 96 29.10 -3.25 -29.13
CA GLU A 96 29.88 -3.84 -28.03
C GLU A 96 29.47 -5.29 -27.79
N THR A 97 30.50 -6.12 -27.61
CA THR A 97 30.51 -7.58 -27.64
C THR A 97 30.83 -8.10 -26.23
N GLU A 98 30.42 -9.35 -25.94
CA GLU A 98 30.86 -10.21 -24.81
C GLU A 98 30.23 -9.86 -23.43
N GLN A 99 29.83 -10.77 -22.54
CA GLN A 99 30.35 -12.09 -22.16
C GLN A 99 29.30 -12.82 -21.26
N MET A 100 29.38 -14.16 -21.18
CA MET A 100 28.58 -15.05 -20.32
C MET A 100 28.66 -14.72 -18.81
N PRO A 101 27.71 -15.20 -17.98
CA PRO A 101 28.03 -15.61 -16.61
C PRO A 101 27.98 -17.14 -16.49
N GLN A 102 29.18 -17.72 -16.34
CA GLN A 102 29.38 -19.05 -15.78
C GLN A 102 29.31 -18.98 -14.25
N ALA A 103 28.99 -20.12 -13.65
CA ALA A 103 28.64 -20.35 -12.25
C ALA A 103 29.59 -19.77 -11.18
N SER A 104 29.00 -19.37 -10.06
CA SER A 104 29.61 -19.54 -8.73
C SER A 104 28.49 -19.82 -7.74
N SER A 105 28.13 -21.10 -7.62
CA SER A 105 27.51 -21.61 -6.41
C SER A 105 28.58 -21.54 -5.32
N THR A 106 28.56 -20.48 -4.53
CA THR A 106 29.29 -20.45 -3.27
C THR A 106 28.31 -20.81 -2.17
N ASP A 107 28.34 -22.09 -1.84
CA ASP A 107 27.84 -22.65 -0.59
C ASP A 107 28.69 -22.05 0.54
N GLU A 108 28.18 -21.00 1.21
CA GLU A 108 28.68 -20.56 2.51
C GLU A 108 27.61 -20.84 3.56
N LEU A 109 27.59 -22.10 3.98
CA LEU A 109 27.28 -22.44 5.36
C LEU A 109 28.52 -22.11 6.20
N ASP A 110 28.58 -20.93 6.82
CA ASP A 110 29.19 -20.81 8.14
C ASP A 110 28.66 -19.57 8.88
N GLY A 111 28.25 -19.79 10.12
CA GLY A 111 27.42 -18.86 10.88
C GLY A 111 28.18 -17.73 11.56
N ASP A 112 27.59 -16.53 11.56
CA ASP A 112 27.63 -15.54 12.66
C ASP A 112 26.79 -14.29 12.33
N HIS A 113 25.50 -14.42 11.96
CA HIS A 113 24.68 -13.26 11.54
C HIS A 113 23.21 -13.29 11.97
N THR A 114 22.90 -13.88 13.13
CA THR A 114 21.50 -13.96 13.60
C THR A 114 20.95 -12.65 14.17
N ASP A 115 21.80 -11.71 14.58
CA ASP A 115 21.34 -10.49 15.25
C ASP A 115 20.87 -9.40 14.27
N GLY A 116 21.52 -9.27 13.11
CA GLY A 116 21.11 -8.26 12.10
C GLY A 116 19.77 -8.55 11.44
N THR A 117 19.43 -9.83 11.22
CA THR A 117 18.15 -10.23 10.63
C THR A 117 16.98 -10.06 11.61
N THR A 118 17.22 -10.32 12.90
CA THR A 118 16.17 -10.19 13.94
C THR A 118 15.83 -8.73 14.24
N THR A 119 16.82 -7.83 14.23
CA THR A 119 16.58 -6.40 14.40
C THR A 119 15.89 -5.78 13.19
N ASP A 120 16.24 -6.17 11.96
CA ASP A 120 15.50 -5.73 10.77
C ASP A 120 14.05 -6.20 10.79
N ALA A 121 13.81 -7.47 11.13
CA ALA A 121 12.45 -7.98 11.31
C ALA A 121 11.69 -7.21 12.39
N LYS A 122 12.32 -6.87 13.52
CA LYS A 122 11.73 -6.07 14.60
C LYS A 122 11.37 -4.66 14.13
N VAL A 123 12.31 -3.96 13.50
CA VAL A 123 12.13 -2.58 13.01
C VAL A 123 11.06 -2.53 11.93
N SER A 124 11.06 -3.49 11.00
CA SER A 124 10.06 -3.57 9.94
C SER A 124 8.67 -3.89 10.48
N ARG A 125 8.54 -4.86 11.40
CA ARG A 125 7.27 -5.19 12.06
C ARG A 125 6.60 -4.00 12.74
N VAL A 126 7.40 -3.07 13.27
CA VAL A 126 6.90 -1.90 14.02
C VAL A 126 6.62 -0.72 13.09
N LEU A 127 7.50 -0.43 12.13
CA LEU A 127 7.39 0.76 11.29
C LEU A 127 6.58 0.55 10.00
N ASP A 128 6.42 -0.69 9.51
CA ASP A 128 5.62 -0.95 8.30
C ASP A 128 4.13 -0.73 8.48
N PRO A 129 3.48 -1.12 9.59
CA PRO A 129 2.09 -0.79 9.82
C PRO A 129 1.85 0.73 9.76
N ILE A 130 2.74 1.51 10.38
CA ILE A 130 2.67 2.98 10.37
C ILE A 130 2.86 3.52 8.93
N ALA A 131 3.80 2.94 8.18
CA ALA A 131 4.04 3.32 6.80
C ALA A 131 2.89 2.92 5.85
N HIS A 132 2.14 1.87 6.20
CA HIS A 132 0.94 1.46 5.48
C HIS A 132 -0.20 2.46 5.74
N GLU A 133 -0.48 2.79 6.99
CA GLU A 133 -1.51 3.77 7.37
C GLU A 133 -1.26 5.16 6.76
N LEU A 134 0.01 5.58 6.68
CA LEU A 134 0.39 6.82 6.01
C LEU A 134 0.21 6.78 4.49
N ARG A 135 0.23 5.60 3.85
CA ARG A 135 0.00 5.45 2.42
C ARG A 135 -1.50 5.43 2.09
N THR A 136 -2.30 4.69 2.87
CA THR A 136 -3.76 4.68 2.72
C THR A 136 -4.33 6.05 3.04
N GLY A 137 -3.74 6.76 4.00
CA GLY A 137 -4.14 8.11 4.35
C GLY A 137 -5.49 8.18 5.08
N GLU A 138 -5.96 7.03 5.56
CA GLU A 138 -7.23 6.86 6.27
C GLU A 138 -7.11 7.28 7.74
N ALA A 139 -5.92 7.09 8.33
CA ALA A 139 -5.65 7.45 9.71
C ALA A 139 -5.49 8.96 9.92
N THR A 140 -6.11 9.47 10.98
CA THR A 140 -5.93 10.84 11.47
C THR A 140 -4.58 11.01 12.16
N ALA A 141 -4.10 12.25 12.28
CA ALA A 141 -2.75 12.52 12.80
C ALA A 141 -2.56 12.10 14.27
N ASP A 142 -3.63 12.07 15.07
CA ASP A 142 -3.64 11.57 16.46
C ASP A 142 -3.44 10.05 16.54
N ILE A 143 -4.04 9.28 15.62
CA ILE A 143 -3.83 7.82 15.54
C ILE A 143 -2.38 7.52 15.15
N ILE A 144 -1.86 8.21 14.13
CA ILE A 144 -0.44 8.05 13.73
C ILE A 144 0.51 8.45 14.85
N LEU A 145 0.17 9.48 15.62
CA LEU A 145 0.95 9.92 16.78
C LEU A 145 1.08 8.80 17.81
N GLU A 146 -0.04 8.15 18.16
CA GLU A 146 -0.06 7.07 19.15
C GLU A 146 0.79 5.87 18.71
N TYR A 147 0.64 5.45 17.46
CA TYR A 147 1.45 4.36 16.90
C TYR A 147 2.94 4.72 16.84
N LEU A 148 3.27 5.94 16.41
CA LEU A 148 4.66 6.38 16.34
C LEU A 148 5.30 6.54 17.72
N GLN A 149 4.53 6.96 18.72
CA GLN A 149 4.99 7.07 20.10
C GLN A 149 5.32 5.69 20.66
N THR A 150 4.41 4.72 20.49
CA THR A 150 4.63 3.33 20.88
C THR A 150 5.85 2.73 20.17
N ALA A 151 6.00 3.00 18.87
CA ALA A 151 7.16 2.57 18.10
C ALA A 151 8.47 3.16 18.62
N LYS A 152 8.48 4.45 19.00
CA LYS A 152 9.66 5.11 19.56
C LYS A 152 10.07 4.45 20.87
N GLU A 153 9.12 4.25 21.80
CA GLU A 153 9.37 3.64 23.11
C GLU A 153 9.91 2.20 23.01
N TYR A 154 9.55 1.48 21.94
CA TYR A 154 9.97 0.10 21.72
C TYR A 154 11.28 -0.07 20.92
N LEU A 155 11.61 0.89 20.06
CA LEU A 155 12.77 0.83 19.15
C LEU A 155 13.97 1.67 19.61
N ILE A 156 13.73 2.73 20.39
CA ILE A 156 14.77 3.69 20.79
C ILE A 156 15.11 3.48 22.26
N ASP A 157 16.18 2.71 22.48
CA ASP A 157 16.80 2.56 23.80
C ASP A 157 17.78 3.73 24.08
N ASP A 158 18.34 3.81 25.29
CA ASP A 158 19.28 4.88 25.71
C ASP A 158 20.64 4.90 24.97
N GLU A 159 20.81 4.02 23.98
CA GLU A 159 21.99 3.91 23.15
C GLU A 159 22.24 5.16 22.29
N GLU A 160 23.48 5.65 22.30
CA GLU A 160 23.83 6.92 21.69
C GLU A 160 23.60 6.98 20.17
N HIS A 161 23.76 5.85 19.48
CA HIS A 161 23.57 5.75 18.05
C HIS A 161 22.08 5.82 17.63
N LYS A 162 21.15 5.41 18.50
CA LYS A 162 19.69 5.53 18.27
C LYS A 162 19.14 6.92 18.60
N LYS A 163 19.85 7.74 19.40
CA LYS A 163 19.42 9.09 19.81
C LYS A 163 19.14 10.05 18.64
N LYS A 164 19.82 9.89 17.50
CA LYS A 164 19.58 10.71 16.31
C LYS A 164 18.22 10.40 15.68
N VAL A 165 17.89 9.10 15.56
CA VAL A 165 16.58 8.64 15.07
C VAL A 165 15.49 9.04 16.07
N GLY A 166 15.73 8.85 17.37
CA GLY A 166 14.80 9.27 18.43
C GLY A 166 14.44 10.76 18.36
N ARG A 167 15.44 11.64 18.18
CA ARG A 167 15.21 13.08 17.98
C ARG A 167 14.41 13.39 16.71
N ASP A 168 14.67 12.68 15.62
CA ASP A 168 13.91 12.89 14.38
C ASP A 168 12.46 12.38 14.51
N MET A 169 12.24 11.29 15.23
CA MET A 169 10.90 10.81 15.60
C MET A 169 10.18 11.84 16.47
N ASP A 170 10.87 12.50 17.41
CA ASP A 170 10.29 13.59 18.22
C ASP A 170 9.82 14.79 17.41
N ILE A 171 10.55 15.13 16.34
CA ILE A 171 10.12 16.20 15.42
C ILE A 171 8.79 15.81 14.76
N VAL A 172 8.67 14.57 14.30
CA VAL A 172 7.43 14.06 13.70
C VAL A 172 6.30 13.97 14.73
N LEU A 173 6.58 13.48 15.95
CA LEU A 173 5.61 13.43 17.04
C LEU A 173 5.09 14.82 17.41
N ASN A 174 5.96 15.83 17.50
CA ASN A 174 5.56 17.21 17.75
C ASN A 174 4.70 17.78 16.61
N PHE A 175 5.07 17.48 15.36
CA PHE A 175 4.26 17.86 14.20
C PHE A 175 2.86 17.25 14.25
N LEU A 176 2.76 15.93 14.51
CA LEU A 176 1.49 15.23 14.61
C LEU A 176 0.65 15.75 15.79
N LYS A 177 1.30 16.06 16.92
CA LYS A 177 0.66 16.63 18.12
C LYS A 177 0.07 18.00 17.83
N ALA A 178 0.80 18.85 17.11
CA ALA A 178 0.31 20.16 16.69
C ALA A 178 -0.86 20.06 15.70
N ARG A 179 -0.91 18.97 14.92
CA ARG A 179 -1.98 18.72 13.95
C ARG A 179 -3.27 18.21 14.59
N GLY A 180 -3.15 17.41 15.65
CA GLY A 180 -4.29 16.86 16.40
C GLY A 180 -5.13 15.91 15.55
N LYS A 181 -6.45 16.14 15.51
CA LYS A 181 -7.40 15.26 14.77
C LYS A 181 -7.50 15.54 13.28
N ARG A 182 -6.72 16.48 12.75
CA ARG A 182 -6.78 16.86 11.33
C ARG A 182 -6.11 15.80 10.47
N ALA A 183 -6.61 15.63 9.25
CA ALA A 183 -5.95 14.80 8.25
C ALA A 183 -4.54 15.35 7.92
N ILE A 184 -3.63 14.42 7.66
CA ILE A 184 -2.27 14.70 7.18
C ILE A 184 -2.35 14.85 5.66
N ARG A 185 -1.82 15.95 5.13
CA ARG A 185 -1.83 16.18 3.67
C ARG A 185 -0.87 15.23 2.97
N THR A 186 -1.10 14.97 1.69
CA THR A 186 -0.29 14.08 0.85
C THR A 186 1.21 14.36 0.93
N GLU A 187 1.62 15.62 0.82
CA GLU A 187 3.01 16.05 0.86
C GLU A 187 3.66 15.85 2.24
N GLU A 188 2.88 16.04 3.31
CA GLU A 188 3.30 15.81 4.69
C GLU A 188 3.48 14.31 4.93
N ARG A 189 2.54 13.48 4.45
CA ARG A 189 2.62 12.01 4.51
C ARG A 189 3.86 11.49 3.80
N ASP A 190 4.14 11.97 2.59
CA ASP A 190 5.33 11.57 1.83
C ASP A 190 6.64 11.94 2.54
N ASN A 191 6.67 13.09 3.22
CA ASN A 191 7.82 13.49 4.02
C ASN A 191 8.05 12.53 5.19
N ILE A 192 6.98 12.17 5.91
CA ILE A 192 7.03 11.23 7.03
C ILE A 192 7.43 9.84 6.52
N LEU A 193 6.90 9.37 5.40
CA LEU A 193 7.29 8.10 4.78
C LEU A 193 8.78 8.06 4.41
N LYS A 194 9.32 9.15 3.85
CA LYS A 194 10.75 9.28 3.56
C LYS A 194 11.60 9.25 4.85
N ARG A 195 11.11 9.82 5.95
CA ARG A 195 11.76 9.73 7.27
C ARG A 195 11.74 8.30 7.81
N ILE A 196 10.59 7.63 7.77
CA ILE A 196 10.46 6.23 8.20
C ILE A 196 11.44 5.32 7.45
N ARG A 197 11.57 5.45 6.13
CA ARG A 197 12.56 4.68 5.36
C ARG A 197 14.00 4.94 5.82
N ARG A 198 14.34 6.20 6.12
CA ARG A 198 15.67 6.56 6.65
C ARG A 198 15.89 6.01 8.06
N TRP A 199 14.88 6.05 8.91
CA TRP A 199 14.95 5.48 10.26
C TRP A 199 15.16 3.97 10.20
N LYS A 200 14.42 3.27 9.34
CA LYS A 200 14.62 1.83 9.09
C LYS A 200 16.07 1.53 8.72
N ALA A 201 16.59 2.20 7.69
CA ALA A 201 17.98 2.00 7.25
C ALA A 201 18.99 2.27 8.38
N HIS A 202 18.81 3.35 9.14
CA HIS A 202 19.69 3.67 10.26
C HIS A 202 19.62 2.62 11.37
N LEU A 203 18.41 2.27 11.83
CA LEU A 203 18.23 1.31 12.93
C LEU A 203 18.79 -0.08 12.59
N VAL A 204 18.67 -0.51 11.32
CA VAL A 204 19.22 -1.79 10.85
C VAL A 204 20.74 -1.74 10.69
N SER A 205 21.28 -0.62 10.19
CA SER A 205 22.73 -0.46 10.00
C SER A 205 23.51 -0.53 11.31
N TYR A 206 22.93 -0.04 12.41
CA TYR A 206 23.61 -0.04 13.71
C TYR A 206 23.55 -1.40 14.42
N SER A 207 22.55 -2.24 14.15
CA SER A 207 22.50 -3.60 14.70
C SER A 207 23.50 -4.57 14.10
N GLY A 208 24.03 -4.27 12.90
CA GLY A 208 25.07 -5.09 12.26
C GLY A 208 26.50 -4.60 12.51
N SER A 209 26.68 -3.48 13.22
CA SER A 209 28.00 -2.91 13.47
C SER A 209 28.44 -3.22 14.91
N PRO A 210 29.41 -4.12 15.14
CA PRO A 210 29.89 -4.39 16.48
C PRO A 210 30.47 -3.12 17.09
N ALA A 211 30.05 -2.80 18.31
CA ALA A 211 30.59 -1.70 19.09
C ALA A 211 32.11 -1.87 19.21
N LYS A 212 32.86 -0.83 18.86
CA LYS A 212 34.31 -0.74 19.10
C LYS A 212 34.61 -0.30 20.52
#